data_AF-A0A9E4HL63-F1
#
_entry.id   AF-A0A9E4HL63-F1
#
_cell.length_a   1.000
_cell.length_b   1.000
_cell.length_c   1.000
_cell.angle_alpha   90.00
_cell.angle_beta   90.00
_cell.angle_gamma   90.00
#
_symmetry.space_group_name_H-M   'P 1'
#
loop_
_entity.id
_entity.type
_entity.pdbx_description
1 polymer ?
#
loop_
_entity_poly.entity_id
_entity_poly.type
_entity_poly.pdbx_seq_one_letter_code
_entity_poly.pdbx_strand_id
1 'polypeptide(L)' 'MRTGVFLFGGVEFPDASAGPPAPTDRRYSSKEVWRATEQIIDAGVVCDRLGFDSFWLTEHHFQYEGYEVI' A
#
# COMPACT_ATOMS: atom_id res chain seq x y z
N MET A 1 -22.83 -10.23 -9.76
CA MET A 1 -21.36 -10.34 -9.62
C MET A 1 -20.95 -9.40 -8.51
N ARG A 2 -20.03 -9.78 -7.61
CA ARG A 2 -19.44 -8.88 -6.61
C ARG A 2 -18.05 -8.45 -7.07
N THR A 3 -17.70 -7.19 -6.86
CA THR A 3 -16.44 -6.61 -7.28
C THR A 3 -15.74 -5.97 -6.09
N GLY A 4 -14.54 -6.44 -5.77
CA GLY A 4 -13.71 -5.91 -4.70
C GLY A 4 -12.46 -5.20 -5.23
N VAL A 5 -11.87 -4.37 -4.38
CA VAL A 5 -10.56 -3.76 -4.58
C VAL A 5 -9.58 -4.39 -3.60
N PHE A 6 -8.39 -4.74 -4.11
CA PHE A 6 -7.26 -5.15 -3.31
C PHE A 6 -6.11 -4.18 -3.56
N LEU A 7 -5.62 -3.57 -2.50
CA LEU A 7 -4.54 -2.58 -2.53
C LEU A 7 -3.41 -3.07 -1.62
N PHE A 8 -2.18 -3.01 -2.11
CA PHE A 8 -1.02 -3.20 -1.24
C PHE A 8 -0.90 -2.05 -0.24
N GLY A 9 -1.06 -0.81 -0.72
CA GLY A 9 -1.03 0.38 0.12
C GLY A 9 0.36 0.63 0.67
N GLY A 10 1.22 1.30 -0.09
CA GLY A 10 2.59 1.56 0.32
C GLY A 10 3.12 2.87 -0.24
N VAL A 11 4.34 3.23 0.14
CA VAL A 11 5.01 4.43 -0.37
C VAL A 11 5.26 4.28 -1.87
N GLU A 12 5.11 5.35 -2.66
CA GLU A 12 5.43 5.29 -4.08
C GLU A 12 6.95 5.29 -4.31
N PHE A 13 7.46 4.23 -4.94
CA PHE A 13 8.89 4.09 -5.20
C PHE A 13 9.26 4.69 -6.57
N PRO A 14 10.44 5.33 -6.70
CA PRO A 14 10.89 5.90 -7.97
C PRO A 14 11.37 4.85 -8.99
N ASP A 15 11.47 3.59 -8.60
CA ASP A 15 12.08 2.50 -9.36
C ASP A 15 11.22 1.21 -9.33
N ALA A 16 11.38 0.36 -10.35
CA ALA A 16 10.55 -0.83 -10.56
C ALA A 16 10.93 -1.99 -9.62
N SER A 17 9.91 -2.63 -9.03
CA SER A 17 10.07 -3.81 -8.19
C SER A 17 10.26 -5.11 -9.00
N ALA A 18 10.66 -6.19 -8.32
CA ALA A 18 11.20 -7.47 -8.78
C ALA A 18 12.70 -7.48 -9.15
N GLY A 19 13.36 -6.32 -9.17
CA GLY A 19 14.81 -6.17 -9.25
C GLY A 19 15.40 -5.51 -7.99
N PRO A 20 16.74 -5.33 -7.91
CA PRO A 20 17.40 -4.58 -6.84
C PRO A 20 16.97 -3.10 -6.79
N PRO A 21 17.03 -2.43 -5.61
CA PRO A 21 17.39 -3.00 -4.31
C PRO A 21 16.31 -3.98 -3.85
N ALA A 22 16.70 -5.00 -3.06
CA ALA A 22 15.70 -5.86 -2.45
C ALA A 22 14.73 -4.96 -1.66
N PRO A 23 13.42 -5.28 -1.60
CA PRO A 23 12.47 -4.47 -0.81
C PRO A 23 12.97 -4.25 0.61
N THR A 24 13.73 -5.22 1.06
CA THR A 24 14.35 -5.32 2.35
C THR A 24 15.48 -4.29 2.63
N ASP A 25 15.96 -3.60 1.61
CA ASP A 25 17.08 -2.68 1.68
C ASP A 25 16.66 -1.22 1.55
N ARG A 26 15.39 -0.96 1.29
CA ARG A 26 14.81 0.39 1.18
C ARG A 26 14.64 0.99 2.58
N ARG A 27 14.46 2.32 2.68
CA ARG A 27 14.23 3.06 3.95
C ARG A 27 13.30 4.24 3.72
N TYR A 28 12.17 4.32 4.44
CA TYR A 28 11.24 5.46 4.37
C TYR A 28 11.15 6.25 5.66
N SER A 29 10.96 7.56 5.53
CA SER A 29 10.67 8.42 6.66
C SER A 29 9.24 8.21 7.17
N SER A 30 9.00 8.52 8.45
CA SER A 30 7.65 8.50 9.03
C SER A 30 6.67 9.41 8.27
N LYS A 31 7.16 10.48 7.64
CA LYS A 31 6.33 11.38 6.82
C LYS A 31 5.84 10.70 5.54
N GLU A 32 6.70 9.90 4.90
CA GLU A 32 6.33 9.15 3.70
C GLU A 32 5.32 8.05 4.04
N VAL A 33 5.55 7.31 5.12
CA VAL A 33 4.62 6.27 5.61
C VAL A 33 3.26 6.87 6.00
N TRP A 34 3.26 8.03 6.67
CA TRP A 34 2.01 8.72 7.02
C TRP A 34 1.20 9.10 5.78
N ARG A 35 1.87 9.68 4.77
CA ARG A 35 1.23 10.03 3.51
C ARG A 35 0.63 8.81 2.81
N ALA A 36 1.36 7.69 2.76
CA ALA A 36 0.84 6.45 2.19
C ALA A 36 -0.43 5.98 2.93
N THR A 37 -0.44 6.11 4.26
CA THR A 37 -1.61 5.77 5.09
C THR A 37 -2.83 6.64 4.75
N GLU A 38 -2.65 7.95 4.60
CA GLU A 38 -3.73 8.86 4.19
C GLU A 38 -4.28 8.48 2.80
N GLN A 39 -3.42 8.14 1.85
CA GLN A 39 -3.83 7.71 0.51
C GLN A 39 -4.62 6.39 0.53
N ILE A 40 -4.28 5.45 1.42
CA ILE A 40 -5.03 4.20 1.60
C ILE A 40 -6.45 4.50 2.09
N ILE A 41 -6.60 5.42 3.05
CA ILE A 41 -7.91 5.84 3.57
C ILE A 41 -8.72 6.52 2.47
N ASP A 42 -8.12 7.46 1.74
CA ASP A 42 -8.78 8.14 0.62
C ASP A 42 -9.25 7.15 -0.45
N ALA A 43 -8.43 6.14 -0.78
CA ALA A 43 -8.82 5.07 -1.69
C ALA A 43 -10.03 4.29 -1.18
N GLY A 44 -10.08 3.96 0.12
CA GLY A 44 -11.23 3.33 0.76
C GLY A 44 -12.51 4.16 0.63
N VAL A 45 -12.43 5.48 0.90
CA VAL A 45 -13.55 6.42 0.75
C VAL A 45 -14.04 6.48 -0.69
N VAL A 46 -13.13 6.49 -1.66
CA VAL A 46 -13.49 6.46 -3.08
C VAL A 46 -14.15 5.12 -3.45
N CYS A 47 -13.65 4.00 -2.93
CA CYS A 47 -14.21 2.67 -3.20
C CYS A 47 -15.65 2.55 -2.69
N ASP A 48 -15.92 3.06 -1.48
CA ASP A 48 -17.26 3.12 -0.90
C ASP A 48 -18.20 3.96 -1.80
N ARG A 49 -17.78 5.16 -2.20
CA ARG A 49 -18.56 6.03 -3.08
C ARG A 49 -18.86 5.41 -4.45
N LEU A 50 -17.95 4.59 -4.97
CA LEU A 50 -18.11 3.91 -6.27
C LEU A 50 -18.90 2.60 -6.18
N GLY A 51 -19.24 2.15 -4.95
CA GLY A 51 -20.06 0.96 -4.74
C GLY A 51 -19.32 -0.36 -4.87
N PHE A 52 -18.02 -0.40 -4.56
CA PHE A 52 -17.29 -1.66 -4.46
C PHE A 52 -17.76 -2.46 -3.24
N ASP A 53 -17.88 -3.78 -3.40
CA ASP A 53 -18.40 -4.66 -2.34
C ASP A 53 -17.39 -4.91 -1.21
N SER A 54 -16.09 -4.69 -1.47
CA SER A 54 -15.05 -4.88 -0.47
C SER A 54 -13.77 -4.13 -0.80
N PHE A 55 -13.05 -3.73 0.24
CA PHE A 55 -11.74 -3.10 0.18
C PHE A 55 -10.78 -3.91 1.06
N TRP A 56 -9.77 -4.51 0.43
CA TRP A 56 -8.83 -5.41 1.06
C TRP A 56 -7.44 -4.81 1.03
N LEU A 57 -6.75 -4.94 2.15
CA LEU A 57 -5.35 -4.63 2.29
C LEU A 57 -4.59 -5.94 2.47
N THR A 58 -3.35 -5.94 2.00
CA THR A 58 -2.39 -6.97 2.40
C THR A 58 -1.92 -6.66 3.80
N GLU A 59 -1.62 -7.67 4.60
CA GLU A 59 -0.96 -7.48 5.90
C GLU A 59 0.36 -8.20 5.82
N HIS A 60 1.34 -7.61 6.47
CA HIS A 60 2.64 -8.21 6.46
C HIS A 60 3.49 -7.89 7.70
N HIS A 61 4.23 -8.90 8.17
CA HIS A 61 5.10 -8.85 9.37
C HIS A 61 6.57 -9.12 9.06
N PHE A 62 7.48 -8.51 9.84
CA PHE A 62 8.95 -8.57 9.66
C PHE A 62 9.53 -7.70 8.51
N GLN A 63 9.06 -6.47 8.36
CA GLN A 63 9.42 -5.58 7.25
C GLN A 63 10.83 -5.01 7.44
N TYR A 64 11.57 -4.75 6.36
CA TYR A 64 12.83 -4.04 6.48
C TYR A 64 12.77 -2.53 6.14
N GLU A 65 11.91 -2.05 5.24
CA GLU A 65 10.45 -1.87 5.40
C GLU A 65 9.56 -2.81 4.56
N GLY A 66 10.14 -3.84 3.92
CA GLY A 66 9.48 -5.11 3.55
C GLY A 66 8.48 -5.03 2.39
N TYR A 67 7.21 -4.86 2.64
CA TYR A 67 6.11 -4.93 1.66
C TYR A 67 5.42 -3.57 1.68
N GLU A 68 6.21 -2.57 1.30
CA GLU A 68 6.40 -1.36 2.10
C GLU A 68 5.28 -0.30 1.96
N VAL A 69 4.07 -0.58 2.46
CA VAL A 69 3.74 -0.47 3.90
C VAL A 69 2.20 -0.33 4.09
N ILE A 70 1.48 -1.46 4.04
CA ILE A 70 0.59 -2.11 5.03
C ILE A 70 0.81 -3.61 4.79
#